data_AF-A0A0R0CVN6-F1
#
_entry.id   AF-A0A0R0CVN6-F1
#
_cell.length_a   1.000
_cell.length_b   1.000
_cell.length_c   1.000
_cell.angle_alpha   90.00
_cell.angle_beta   90.00
_cell.angle_gamma   90.00
#
_symmetry.space_group_name_H-M   'P 1'
#
loop_
_entity.id
_entity.type
_entity.pdbx_description
1 polymer ?
#
loop_
_entity_poly.entity_id
_entity_poly.type
_entity_poly.pdbx_seq_one_letter_code
_entity_poly.pdbx_strand_id
1 'polypeptide(L)'
;MTMPSERTRNALQAGAFLKELAANKAVPKAVREEAYRLLRHYPTVSDIEAIAEHEERLQELTKSAFVRPYLASKIEADWFRSYPLGPHRI
;
A
#
# COMPACT_ATOMS: atom_id res chain seq x y z
N MET A 1 15.71 -8.40 8.29
CA MET A 1 15.24 -8.06 6.93
C MET A 1 13.73 -7.95 6.98
N THR A 2 13.14 -6.91 6.37
CA THR A 2 11.67 -6.77 6.26
C THR A 2 11.13 -7.72 5.20
N MET A 3 10.10 -8.50 5.56
CA MET A 3 9.43 -9.45 4.66
C MET A 3 8.59 -8.70 3.61
N PRO A 4 8.37 -9.27 2.41
CA PRO A 4 7.50 -8.66 1.39
C PRO A 4 6.10 -8.34 1.92
N SER A 5 5.52 -9.23 2.74
CA SER A 5 4.22 -8.99 3.39
C SER A 5 4.24 -7.79 4.35
N GLU A 6 5.28 -7.65 5.16
CA GLU A 6 5.44 -6.49 6.05
C GLU A 6 5.57 -5.20 5.24
N ARG A 7 6.29 -5.24 4.12
CA ARG A 7 6.47 -4.09 3.24
C ARG A 7 5.16 -3.70 2.55
N THR A 8 4.46 -4.66 1.94
CA THR A 8 3.13 -4.48 1.35
C THR A 8 2.17 -3.88 2.38
N ARG A 9 2.11 -4.46 3.58
CA ARG A 9 1.26 -3.96 4.67
C ARG A 9 1.55 -2.50 5.00
N ASN A 10 2.82 -2.15 5.25
CA ASN A 10 3.19 -0.79 5.61
C ASN A 10 2.89 0.22 4.50
N ALA A 11 3.12 -0.14 3.24
CA ALA A 11 2.79 0.72 2.10
C ALA A 11 1.27 0.99 2.05
N LEU A 12 0.45 -0.06 2.11
CA LEU A 12 -1.00 0.09 2.06
C LEU A 12 -1.57 0.84 3.28
N GLN A 13 -1.03 0.59 4.48
CA GLN A 13 -1.40 1.30 5.70
C GLN A 13 -1.02 2.79 5.64
N ALA A 14 0.10 3.15 5.02
CA ALA A 14 0.45 4.55 4.80
C ALA A 14 -0.55 5.24 3.85
N GLY A 15 -0.99 4.57 2.79
CA GLY A 15 -2.08 5.07 1.92
C GLY A 15 -3.39 5.27 2.70
N ALA A 16 -3.77 4.31 3.54
CA ALA A 16 -4.94 4.42 4.42
C ALA A 16 -4.80 5.57 5.42
N PHE A 17 -3.62 5.74 6.03
CA PHE A 17 -3.32 6.85 6.93
C PHE A 17 -3.45 8.23 6.26
N LEU A 18 -2.91 8.38 5.04
CA LEU A 18 -3.03 9.63 4.27
C LEU A 18 -4.50 9.96 3.98
N LYS A 19 -5.33 8.94 3.71
CA LYS A 19 -6.78 9.09 3.52
C LYS A 19 -7.49 9.58 4.79
N GLU A 20 -7.19 9.00 5.95
CA GLU A 20 -7.68 9.48 7.25
C GLU A 20 -7.26 10.92 7.52
N LEU A 21 -5.98 11.22 7.30
CA LEU A 21 -5.39 12.53 7.56
C LEU A 21 -6.04 13.62 6.71
N ALA A 22 -6.27 13.34 5.42
CA ALA A 22 -6.95 14.26 4.51
C ALA A 22 -8.40 14.57 4.93
N ALA A 23 -9.10 13.59 5.51
CA ALA A 23 -10.50 13.73 5.94
C ALA A 23 -10.68 14.30 7.35
N ASN A 24 -9.65 14.24 8.21
CA ASN A 24 -9.76 14.57 9.62
C ASN A 24 -9.79 16.10 9.87
N LYS A 25 -10.98 16.64 10.18
CA LYS A 25 -11.18 18.08 10.43
C LYS A 25 -10.40 18.65 11.63
N ALA A 26 -9.93 17.83 12.56
CA ALA A 26 -9.11 18.26 13.69
C ALA A 26 -7.66 18.58 13.30
N VAL A 27 -7.22 18.14 12.12
CA VAL A 27 -5.86 18.36 11.60
C VAL A 27 -5.82 19.69 10.83
N PRO A 28 -4.74 20.50 10.95
CA PRO A 28 -4.62 21.77 10.22
C PRO A 28 -4.83 21.62 8.71
N LYS A 29 -5.50 22.60 8.09
CA LYS A 29 -5.86 22.56 6.66
C LYS A 29 -4.67 22.25 5.76
N ALA A 30 -3.52 22.89 5.98
CA ALA A 30 -2.30 22.68 5.18
C ALA A 30 -1.83 21.22 5.20
N VAL A 31 -1.92 20.55 6.36
CA VAL A 31 -1.52 19.14 6.49
C VAL A 31 -2.49 18.23 5.75
N ARG A 32 -3.80 18.52 5.79
CA ARG A 32 -4.80 17.75 5.04
C ARG A 32 -4.64 17.88 3.54
N GLU A 33 -4.34 19.09 3.07
CA GLU A 33 -4.10 19.38 1.65
C GLU A 33 -2.85 18.64 1.16
N GLU A 34 -1.79 18.60 1.96
CA GLU A 34 -0.58 17.83 1.64
C GLU A 34 -0.85 16.32 1.64
N ALA A 35 -1.57 15.81 2.64
CA ALA A 35 -1.96 14.41 2.69
C ALA A 35 -2.77 14.01 1.46
N TYR A 36 -3.71 14.86 1.04
CA TYR A 36 -4.50 14.66 -0.16
C TYR A 36 -3.65 14.73 -1.44
N ARG A 37 -2.70 15.68 -1.53
CA ARG A 37 -1.77 15.80 -2.66
C ARG A 37 -0.94 14.53 -2.82
N LEU A 38 -0.40 13.99 -1.72
CA LEU A 38 0.37 12.74 -1.72
C LEU A 38 -0.51 11.54 -2.09
N LEU A 39 -1.71 11.45 -1.51
CA LEU A 39 -2.65 10.35 -1.73
C LEU A 39 -3.01 10.18 -3.22
N ARG A 40 -3.12 11.27 -3.99
CA ARG A 40 -3.45 11.22 -5.44
C ARG A 40 -2.47 10.42 -6.30
N HIS A 41 -1.23 10.27 -5.84
CA HIS A 41 -0.16 9.56 -6.55
C HIS A 41 0.38 8.40 -5.73
N TYR A 42 -0.24 8.11 -4.59
CA TYR A 42 0.15 7.00 -3.75
C TYR A 42 -0.39 5.71 -4.38
N PRO A 43 0.36 4.60 -4.38
CA PRO A 43 -0.11 3.35 -4.95
C PRO A 43 -1.41 2.89 -4.27
N THR A 44 -2.37 2.51 -5.08
CA THR A 44 -3.63 1.92 -4.65
C THR A 44 -3.42 0.44 -4.32
N VAL A 45 -4.43 -0.19 -3.69
CA VAL A 45 -4.44 -1.65 -3.48
C VAL A 45 -4.20 -2.40 -4.80
N SER A 46 -4.89 -1.99 -5.87
CA SER A 46 -4.79 -2.66 -7.16
C SER A 46 -3.44 -2.46 -7.85
N ASP A 47 -2.79 -1.31 -7.65
CA ASP A 47 -1.42 -1.11 -8.16
C ASP A 47 -0.44 -2.07 -7.47
N ILE A 48 -0.56 -2.22 -6.15
CA ILE A 48 0.29 -3.12 -5.35
C ILE A 48 0.05 -4.58 -5.72
N GLU A 49 -1.21 -5.00 -5.88
CA GLU A 49 -1.57 -6.35 -6.35
C GLU A 49 -0.95 -6.64 -7.72
N ALA A 50 -1.12 -5.72 -8.69
CA ALA A 50 -0.59 -5.89 -10.05
C ALA A 50 0.95 -6.00 -10.07
N ILE A 51 1.65 -5.19 -9.27
CA ILE A 51 3.12 -5.26 -9.16
C ILE A 51 3.53 -6.59 -8.53
N ALA A 52 2.91 -6.98 -7.41
CA ALA A 52 3.26 -8.22 -6.72
C ALA A 52 3.02 -9.46 -7.60
N GLU A 53 1.88 -9.54 -8.29
CA GLU A 53 1.59 -10.63 -9.24
C GLU A 53 2.61 -10.70 -10.38
N HIS A 54 3.06 -9.54 -10.88
CA HIS A 54 4.09 -9.48 -11.91
C HIS A 54 5.44 -9.98 -11.39
N GLU A 55 5.83 -9.61 -10.17
CA GLU A 55 7.06 -10.09 -9.52
C GLU A 55 7.03 -11.60 -9.27
N GLU A 56 5.90 -12.12 -8.79
CA GLU A 56 5.69 -13.56 -8.58
C GLU A 56 5.80 -14.32 -9.91
N ARG A 57 5.14 -13.83 -10.96
CA ARG A 57 5.25 -14.42 -12.32
C ARG A 57 6.67 -14.39 -12.86
N LEU A 58 7.41 -13.30 -12.68
CA LEU A 58 8.81 -13.22 -13.09
C LEU A 58 9.68 -14.24 -12.35
N GLN A 59 9.45 -14.43 -11.06
CA GLN A 59 10.15 -15.43 -10.25
C GLN A 59 9.86 -16.85 -10.77
N GLU A 60 8.61 -17.17 -11.07
CA GLU A 60 8.20 -18.47 -11.62
C GLU A 60 8.85 -18.76 -12.98
N LEU A 61 8.89 -17.76 -13.87
CA LEU A 61 9.46 -17.90 -15.22
C LEU A 61 10.98 -18.05 -15.20
N THR A 62 11.68 -17.29 -14.35
CA THR A 62 13.14 -17.32 -14.29
C THR A 62 13.69 -18.44 -13.42
N LYS A 63 12.93 -18.91 -12.41
CA LYS A 63 13.38 -19.87 -11.38
C LYS A 63 14.72 -19.48 -10.74
N SER A 64 15.05 -18.20 -10.76
CA SER A 64 16.33 -17.67 -10.31
C SER A 64 16.25 -17.35 -8.82
N ALA A 65 17.24 -17.80 -8.05
CA ALA A 65 17.37 -17.45 -6.63
C ALA A 65 17.63 -15.94 -6.40
N PHE A 66 17.98 -15.21 -7.48
CA PHE A 66 18.22 -13.77 -7.46
C PHE A 66 16.94 -12.95 -7.67
N VAL A 67 15.86 -13.56 -8.16
CA VAL A 67 14.56 -12.90 -8.29
C VAL A 67 13.77 -13.19 -7.02
N ARG A 68 13.67 -12.17 -6.15
CA ARG A 68 12.89 -12.22 -4.91
C ARG A 68 11.78 -11.18 -5.01
N PRO A 69 10.51 -11.54 -4.79
CA PRO A 69 9.42 -10.59 -4.77
C PRO A 69 9.70 -9.48 -3.74
N TYR A 70 9.48 -8.25 -4.14
CA TYR A 70 9.57 -7.09 -3.26
C TYR A 70 8.23 -6.86 -2.55
N LEU A 71 7.12 -7.18 -3.19
CA LEU A 71 5.79 -7.12 -2.63
C LEU A 71 5.18 -8.52 -2.53
N ALA A 72 4.20 -8.67 -1.65
CA ALA A 72 3.34 -9.84 -1.57
C ALA A 72 1.98 -9.53 -2.21
N SER A 73 1.45 -10.47 -3.01
CA SER A 73 0.11 -10.36 -3.63
C SER A 73 -1.02 -10.57 -2.63
N LYS A 74 -0.79 -11.35 -1.58
CA LYS A 74 -1.79 -11.64 -0.55
C LYS A 74 -1.95 -10.46 0.42
N ILE A 75 -3.06 -9.73 0.26
CA ILE A 75 -3.46 -8.63 1.15
C ILE A 75 -4.51 -9.13 2.13
N GLU A 76 -4.28 -8.92 3.42
CA GLU A 76 -5.20 -9.35 4.48
C GLU A 76 -6.08 -8.18 4.92
N ALA A 77 -7.40 -8.41 5.02
CA ALA A 77 -8.36 -7.36 5.36
C ALA A 77 -8.17 -6.79 6.77
N ASP A 78 -7.61 -7.58 7.69
CA ASP A 78 -7.33 -7.16 9.05
C ASP A 78 -6.23 -6.10 9.18
N TRP A 79 -5.38 -5.95 8.16
CA TRP A 79 -4.36 -4.89 8.10
C TRP A 79 -4.96 -3.49 8.19
N PHE A 80 -6.24 -3.32 7.84
CA PHE A 80 -6.92 -2.03 7.83
C PHE A 80 -7.82 -1.78 9.04
N ARG A 81 -7.81 -2.65 10.06
CA ARG A 81 -8.71 -2.52 11.24
C ARG A 81 -8.61 -1.18 11.96
N SER A 82 -7.44 -0.54 11.92
CA SER A 82 -7.19 0.77 12.54
C SER A 82 -7.53 1.97 11.65
N TYR A 83 -8.03 1.74 10.42
CA TYR A 83 -8.32 2.77 9.42
C TYR A 83 -9.80 2.72 9.01
N PRO A 84 -10.69 3.49 9.66
CA PRO A 84 -12.14 3.44 9.41
C PRO A 84 -12.56 3.73 7.96
N LEU A 85 -11.84 4.59 7.25
CA LEU A 85 -12.06 4.89 5.83
C LEU A 85 -11.48 3.81 4.91
N GLY A 86 -10.80 2.81 5.47
CA GLY A 86 -10.24 1.68 4.77
C GLY A 86 -9.03 2.03 3.89
N PRO A 87 -8.62 1.09 3.03
CA PRO A 87 -7.47 1.30 2.15
C PRO A 87 -7.67 2.40 1.11
N HIS A 88 -6.56 2.85 0.55
CA HIS A 88 -6.57 3.69 -0.65
C HIS A 88 -6.98 2.86 -1.88
N ARG A 89 -8.09 3.29 -2.50
CA ARG A 89 -8.68 2.73 -3.72
C ARG A 89 -9.12 3.89 -4.61
N ILE A 90 -9.16 3.66 -5.92
CA ILE A 90 -9.73 4.58 -6.93
C ILE A 90 -11.25 4.65 -6.76
#